data_AF-A0A9X1B693-F1
#
_entry.id   AF-A0A9X1B693-F1
#
_cell.length_a   1.000
_cell.length_b   1.000
_cell.length_c   1.000
_cell.angle_alpha   90.00
_cell.angle_beta   90.00
_cell.angle_gamma   90.00
#
_symmetry.space_group_name_H-M   'P 1'
#
loop_
_entity.id
_entity.type
_entity.pdbx_description
1 polymer ?
#
loop_
_entity_poly.entity_id
_entity_poly.type
_entity_poly.pdbx_seq_one_letter_code
_entity_poly.pdbx_strand_id
1 'polypeptide(L)'
;SASLRVLRELRLQTRRIEGREVMIADTPQGERIIGEKVPQEPLPPSWRERLGSWRILNPDPGFPVTDLQLKLTDGKLCLSYRMPVLSPDRIQVPLRAVSNERAIMLGLGRTRGDSVQMVDHEGRARLRWSGYLAEPVGRSDLAQVDELLEPLETFGTDP
;
A
#
# COMPACT_ATOMS: atom_id res chain seq x y z
N SER A 1 18.15 23.02 15.75
CA SER A 1 17.11 23.00 14.69
C SER A 1 15.73 23.13 15.32
N ALA A 2 14.83 23.94 14.74
CA ALA A 2 13.45 24.10 15.20
C ALA A 2 12.68 22.77 15.21
N SER A 3 13.00 21.85 14.30
CA SER A 3 12.36 20.53 14.16
C SER A 3 12.55 19.62 15.39
N LEU A 4 13.64 19.78 16.14
CA LEU A 4 13.90 19.01 17.36
C LEU A 4 13.19 19.57 18.60
N ARG A 5 12.77 20.85 18.59
CA ARG A 5 12.01 21.43 19.72
C ARG A 5 10.59 20.86 19.80
N VAL A 6 9.94 20.66 18.65
CA VAL A 6 8.62 20.01 18.56
C VAL A 6 8.61 18.65 19.26
N LEU A 7 9.68 17.85 19.10
CA LEU A 7 9.78 16.54 19.75
C LEU A 7 9.92 16.61 21.29
N ARG A 8 10.39 17.74 21.86
CA ARG A 8 10.48 17.92 23.32
C ARG A 8 9.12 18.22 23.97
N GLU A 9 8.20 18.78 23.20
CA GLU A 9 6.86 19.16 23.65
C GLU A 9 5.81 18.10 23.32
N LEU A 10 6.05 17.28 22.29
CA LEU A 10 5.19 16.19 21.88
C LEU A 10 5.15 15.09 22.95
N ARG A 11 4.01 14.90 23.61
CA ARG A 11 3.79 13.73 24.46
C ARG A 11 3.00 12.70 23.67
N LEU A 12 3.63 11.55 23.43
CA LEU A 12 2.97 10.41 22.80
C LEU A 12 2.47 9.45 23.86
N GLN A 13 1.21 9.06 23.73
CA GLN A 13 0.57 8.10 24.61
C GLN A 13 -0.20 7.08 23.79
N THR A 14 -0.23 5.84 24.27
CA THR A 14 -1.09 4.80 23.67
C THR A 14 -2.36 4.68 24.50
N ARG A 15 -3.51 4.65 23.84
CA ARG A 15 -4.82 4.41 24.49
C ARG A 15 -5.60 3.34 23.76
N ARG A 16 -6.48 2.66 24.48
CA ARG A 16 -7.47 1.77 23.88
C ARG A 16 -8.81 2.50 23.78
N ILE A 17 -9.31 2.68 22.56
CA ILE A 17 -10.60 3.34 22.27
C ILE A 17 -11.41 2.38 21.40
N GLU A 18 -12.61 1.98 21.86
CA GLU A 18 -13.49 1.04 21.13
C GLU A 18 -12.76 -0.25 20.68
N GLY A 19 -11.92 -0.82 21.56
CA GLY A 19 -11.13 -2.02 21.28
C GLY A 19 -9.86 -1.80 20.45
N ARG A 20 -9.66 -0.61 19.88
CA ARG A 20 -8.51 -0.26 19.03
C ARG A 20 -7.40 0.37 19.86
N GLU A 21 -6.16 -0.06 19.64
CA GLU A 21 -4.99 0.53 20.28
C GLU A 21 -4.48 1.67 19.39
N VAL A 22 -4.60 2.92 19.86
CA VAL A 22 -4.28 4.13 19.12
C VAL A 22 -3.16 4.91 19.78
N MET A 23 -2.35 5.58 18.98
CA MET A 23 -1.33 6.51 19.42
C MET A 23 -1.89 7.93 19.34
N ILE A 24 -1.82 8.65 20.46
CA ILE A 24 -2.29 10.01 20.61
C ILE A 24 -1.08 10.91 20.84
N ALA A 25 -1.01 11.99 20.07
CA ALA A 25 -0.11 13.10 20.33
C ALA A 25 -0.85 14.18 21.11
N ASP A 26 -0.30 14.56 22.25
CA ASP A 26 -0.68 15.79 22.95
C ASP A 26 0.14 16.95 22.36
N THR A 27 -0.56 17.95 21.83
CA THR A 27 0.03 19.17 21.25
C THR A 27 -0.60 20.41 21.88
N PRO A 28 0.00 21.60 21.73
CA PRO A 28 -0.63 22.84 22.20
C PRO A 28 -2.03 23.11 21.62
N GLN A 29 -2.41 22.46 20.50
CA GLN A 29 -3.74 22.55 19.90
C GLN A 29 -4.72 21.46 20.41
N GLY A 30 -4.31 20.66 21.40
CA GLY A 30 -5.07 19.57 21.98
C GLY A 30 -4.66 18.18 21.47
N GLU A 31 -5.32 17.16 21.97
CA GLU A 31 -5.02 15.77 21.65
C GLU A 31 -5.44 15.39 20.22
N ARG A 32 -4.54 14.69 19.52
CA ARG A 32 -4.77 14.18 18.15
C ARG A 32 -4.40 12.71 18.08
N ILE A 33 -5.28 11.89 17.50
CA ILE A 33 -4.92 10.51 17.13
C ILE A 33 -4.00 10.58 15.90
N ILE A 34 -2.78 10.08 16.05
CA ILE A 34 -1.74 10.11 15.01
C ILE A 34 -1.33 8.72 14.51
N GLY A 35 -1.80 7.66 15.16
CA GLY A 35 -1.51 6.30 14.76
C GLY A 35 -2.53 5.31 15.30
N GLU A 36 -2.66 4.18 14.60
CA GLU A 36 -3.39 3.01 15.06
C GLU A 36 -2.48 1.81 14.92
N LYS A 37 -2.45 0.97 15.95
CA LYS A 37 -1.76 -0.30 15.89
C LYS A 37 -2.56 -1.25 14.99
N VAL A 38 -1.92 -1.66 13.91
CA VAL A 38 -2.46 -2.70 13.04
C VAL A 38 -2.37 -4.04 13.77
N PRO A 39 -3.49 -4.76 13.97
CA PRO A 39 -3.46 -6.06 14.61
C PRO A 39 -2.66 -7.04 13.76
N GLN A 40 -1.92 -7.91 14.42
CA GLN A 40 -1.24 -9.03 13.75
C GLN A 40 -2.22 -10.20 13.68
N GLU A 41 -2.71 -10.48 12.49
CA GLU A 41 -3.64 -11.57 12.23
C GLU A 41 -3.01 -12.59 11.27
N PRO A 42 -3.29 -13.89 11.42
CA PRO A 42 -2.81 -14.90 10.48
C PRO A 42 -3.28 -14.60 9.06
N LEU A 43 -2.36 -14.57 8.10
CA LEU A 43 -2.72 -14.40 6.69
C LEU A 43 -3.33 -15.70 6.13
N PRO A 44 -4.59 -15.67 5.63
CA PRO A 44 -5.20 -16.84 5.02
C PRO A 44 -4.39 -17.34 3.81
N PRO A 45 -4.32 -18.66 3.55
CA PRO A 45 -3.58 -19.22 2.41
C PRO A 45 -3.96 -18.60 1.06
N SER A 46 -5.26 -18.38 0.84
CA SER A 46 -5.81 -17.73 -0.35
C SER A 46 -5.23 -16.34 -0.63
N TRP A 47 -4.93 -15.56 0.42
CA TRP A 47 -4.29 -14.25 0.27
C TRP A 47 -2.78 -14.34 0.10
N ARG A 48 -2.14 -15.37 0.65
CA ARG A 48 -0.71 -15.63 0.47
C ARG A 48 -0.38 -15.96 -0.98
N GLU A 49 -1.25 -16.72 -1.66
CA GLU A 49 -1.12 -17.05 -3.08
C GLU A 49 -1.28 -15.85 -4.02
N ARG A 50 -1.87 -14.74 -3.53
CA ARG A 50 -2.15 -13.53 -4.30
C ARG A 50 -1.09 -12.43 -4.14
N LEU A 51 -0.08 -12.68 -3.31
CA LEU A 51 1.03 -11.77 -3.16
C LEU A 51 1.78 -11.65 -4.50
N GLY A 52 2.18 -10.44 -4.85
CA GLY A 52 2.85 -10.14 -6.11
C GLY A 52 2.36 -8.84 -6.74
N SER A 53 2.81 -8.62 -7.97
CA SER A 53 2.47 -7.45 -8.77
C SER A 53 1.16 -7.66 -9.51
N TRP A 54 0.43 -6.57 -9.68
CA TRP A 54 -0.87 -6.51 -10.34
C TRP A 54 -0.86 -5.39 -11.37
N ARG A 55 -1.32 -5.67 -12.60
CA ARG A 55 -1.40 -4.71 -13.69
C ARG A 55 -2.82 -4.16 -13.78
N ILE A 56 -2.97 -2.84 -13.71
CA ILE A 56 -4.26 -2.15 -13.89
C ILE A 56 -4.75 -2.36 -15.32
N LEU A 57 -6.01 -2.78 -15.46
CA LEU A 57 -6.68 -3.01 -16.74
C LEU A 57 -7.46 -1.80 -17.24
N ASN A 58 -7.94 -0.96 -16.31
CA ASN A 58 -8.70 0.26 -16.57
C ASN A 58 -8.00 1.48 -15.97
N PRO A 59 -6.89 1.95 -16.58
CA PRO A 59 -6.16 3.09 -16.05
C PRO A 59 -7.01 4.37 -16.09
N ASP A 60 -6.83 5.21 -15.07
CA ASP A 60 -7.45 6.54 -14.98
C ASP A 60 -6.35 7.61 -15.08
N PRO A 61 -6.31 8.42 -16.15
CA PRO A 61 -5.31 9.49 -16.29
C PRO A 61 -5.36 10.56 -15.19
N GLY A 62 -6.52 10.82 -14.59
CA GLY A 62 -6.67 11.76 -13.48
C GLY A 62 -6.12 11.21 -12.16
N PHE A 63 -6.08 9.88 -12.04
CA PHE A 63 -5.62 9.16 -10.87
C PHE A 63 -4.71 7.98 -11.28
N PRO A 64 -3.48 8.24 -11.73
CA PRO A 64 -2.62 7.21 -12.30
C PRO A 64 -2.03 6.31 -11.21
N VAL A 65 -2.67 5.16 -10.98
CA VAL A 65 -2.15 4.10 -10.10
C VAL A 65 -1.15 3.25 -10.88
N THR A 66 0.08 3.15 -10.38
CA THR A 66 1.15 2.32 -10.96
C THR A 66 1.83 1.47 -9.89
N ASP A 67 2.63 0.49 -10.31
CA ASP A 67 3.35 -0.46 -9.45
C ASP A 67 2.49 -1.12 -8.35
N LEU A 68 1.24 -1.47 -8.69
CA LEU A 68 0.30 -2.07 -7.75
C LEU A 68 0.78 -3.46 -7.31
N GLN A 69 0.81 -3.69 -6.01
CA GLN A 69 1.29 -4.91 -5.40
C GLN A 69 0.45 -5.28 -4.16
N LEU A 70 0.20 -6.58 -4.01
CA LEU A 70 -0.12 -7.16 -2.72
C LEU A 70 1.17 -7.73 -2.13
N LYS A 71 1.57 -7.25 -0.95
CA LYS A 71 2.84 -7.68 -0.32
C LYS A 71 2.70 -7.86 1.18
N LEU A 72 3.69 -8.52 1.78
CA LEU A 72 3.86 -8.56 3.23
C LEU A 72 4.86 -7.47 3.65
N THR A 73 4.47 -6.64 4.61
CA THR A 73 5.36 -5.71 5.32
C THR A 73 5.27 -6.04 6.80
N ASP A 74 6.38 -6.43 7.43
CA ASP A 74 6.43 -6.83 8.85
C ASP A 74 5.33 -7.84 9.24
N GLY A 75 5.15 -8.86 8.39
CA GLY A 75 4.16 -9.91 8.55
C GLY A 75 2.70 -9.49 8.29
N LYS A 76 2.44 -8.27 7.83
CA LYS A 76 1.10 -7.73 7.57
C LYS A 76 0.84 -7.63 6.07
N LEU A 77 -0.35 -8.03 5.64
CA LEU A 77 -0.79 -7.85 4.26
C LEU A 77 -0.95 -6.35 3.97
N CYS A 78 -0.37 -5.88 2.88
CA CYS A 78 -0.43 -4.48 2.46
C CYS A 78 -0.78 -4.39 0.97
N LEU A 79 -1.64 -3.42 0.64
CA LEU A 79 -1.74 -2.89 -0.71
C LEU A 79 -0.64 -1.84 -0.88
N SER A 80 0.22 -2.00 -1.88
CA SER A 80 1.29 -1.07 -2.17
C SER A 80 1.20 -0.60 -3.60
N TYR A 81 1.29 0.70 -3.83
CA TYR A 81 1.20 1.29 -5.16
C TYR A 81 1.87 2.66 -5.20
N ARG A 82 2.05 3.20 -6.39
CA ARG A 82 2.42 4.60 -6.63
C ARG A 82 1.24 5.36 -7.20
N MET A 83 1.14 6.61 -6.79
CA MET A 83 0.13 7.54 -7.30
C MET A 83 0.69 8.97 -7.20
N PRO A 84 1.49 9.40 -8.20
CA PRO A 84 2.26 10.64 -8.12
C PRO A 84 1.43 11.89 -7.85
N VAL A 85 0.16 11.91 -8.28
CA VAL A 85 -0.79 13.00 -8.01
C VAL A 85 -1.17 13.13 -6.53
N LEU A 86 -1.00 12.07 -5.74
CA LEU A 86 -1.31 12.03 -4.31
C LEU A 86 -0.07 12.09 -3.43
N SER A 87 1.01 11.42 -3.83
CA SER A 87 2.29 11.41 -3.10
C SER A 87 3.44 11.04 -4.05
N PRO A 88 4.62 11.67 -3.92
CA PRO A 88 5.82 11.22 -4.63
C PRO A 88 6.33 9.85 -4.12
N ASP A 89 5.97 9.49 -2.89
CA ASP A 89 6.40 8.26 -2.25
C ASP A 89 5.47 7.08 -2.57
N ARG A 90 6.00 5.88 -2.37
CA ARG A 90 5.21 4.65 -2.47
C ARG A 90 4.20 4.60 -1.33
N ILE A 91 2.93 4.52 -1.67
CA ILE A 91 1.84 4.37 -0.72
C ILE A 91 1.77 2.91 -0.28
N GLN A 92 1.62 2.68 1.03
CA GLN A 92 1.43 1.37 1.62
C GLN A 92 0.26 1.42 2.59
N VAL A 93 -0.76 0.62 2.33
CA VAL A 93 -1.98 0.57 3.14
C VAL A 93 -2.13 -0.84 3.72
N PRO A 94 -2.11 -1.00 5.05
CA PRO A 94 -2.33 -2.29 5.67
C PRO A 94 -3.75 -2.78 5.41
N LEU A 95 -3.89 -4.08 5.16
CA LEU A 95 -5.13 -4.77 4.87
C LEU A 95 -5.41 -5.82 5.94
N ARG A 96 -6.69 -5.96 6.31
CA ARG A 96 -7.19 -7.09 7.07
C ARG A 96 -8.04 -7.99 6.18
N ALA A 97 -7.61 -9.23 5.98
CA ALA A 97 -8.41 -10.23 5.29
C ALA A 97 -9.63 -10.60 6.15
N VAL A 98 -10.83 -10.30 5.66
CA VAL A 98 -12.09 -10.64 6.36
C VAL A 98 -12.78 -11.86 5.76
N SER A 99 -12.36 -12.27 4.55
CA SER A 99 -12.76 -13.52 3.90
C SER A 99 -11.69 -13.97 2.92
N ASN A 100 -11.91 -15.11 2.26
CA ASN A 100 -11.06 -15.58 1.17
C ASN A 100 -11.04 -14.63 -0.03
N GLU A 101 -11.94 -13.66 -0.16
CA GLU A 101 -12.07 -12.82 -1.35
C GLU A 101 -12.08 -11.33 -1.01
N ARG A 102 -12.24 -10.96 0.26
CA ARG A 102 -12.33 -9.56 0.67
C ARG A 102 -11.33 -9.24 1.77
N ALA A 103 -10.61 -8.14 1.59
CA ALA A 103 -9.82 -7.51 2.62
C ALA A 103 -10.25 -6.05 2.79
N ILE A 104 -10.16 -5.54 4.03
CA ILE A 104 -10.53 -4.19 4.39
C ILE A 104 -9.26 -3.39 4.69
N MET A 105 -9.19 -2.16 4.17
CA MET A 105 -8.11 -1.22 4.46
C MET A 105 -8.19 -0.72 5.90
N LEU A 106 -7.06 -0.83 6.60
CA LEU A 106 -6.88 -0.36 7.97
C LEU A 106 -6.16 1.00 7.99
N GLY A 107 -6.17 1.65 9.16
CA GLY A 107 -5.49 2.92 9.40
C GLY A 107 -6.45 4.09 9.65
N LEU A 108 -5.90 5.30 9.71
CA LEU A 108 -6.60 6.51 10.13
C LEU A 108 -6.95 7.47 8.97
N GLY A 109 -6.72 7.04 7.72
CA GLY A 109 -6.90 7.86 6.53
C GLY A 109 -8.28 7.73 5.86
N ARG A 110 -8.47 8.48 4.77
CA ARG A 110 -9.71 8.49 3.96
C ARG A 110 -10.04 7.14 3.34
N THR A 111 -9.03 6.28 3.16
CA THR A 111 -9.17 4.92 2.62
C THR A 111 -9.56 3.90 3.69
N ARG A 112 -9.70 4.31 4.97
CA ARG A 112 -10.13 3.40 6.03
C ARG A 112 -11.52 2.85 5.73
N GLY A 113 -11.68 1.54 5.84
CA GLY A 113 -12.95 0.86 5.62
C GLY A 113 -13.23 0.55 4.14
N ASP A 114 -12.41 1.08 3.23
CA ASP A 114 -12.44 0.71 1.83
C ASP A 114 -12.00 -0.77 1.66
N SER A 115 -12.34 -1.38 0.53
CA SER A 115 -12.10 -2.82 0.35
C SER A 115 -11.30 -3.15 -0.89
N VAL A 116 -10.40 -4.12 -0.74
CA VAL A 116 -9.78 -4.86 -1.83
C VAL A 116 -10.54 -6.17 -1.98
N GLN A 117 -10.99 -6.48 -3.19
CA GLN A 117 -11.81 -7.66 -3.46
C GLN A 117 -11.21 -8.46 -4.61
N MET A 118 -11.24 -9.78 -4.48
CA MET A 118 -11.12 -10.65 -5.64
C MET A 118 -12.49 -10.82 -6.26
N VAL A 119 -12.56 -10.62 -7.57
CA VAL A 119 -13.79 -10.78 -8.35
C VAL A 119 -13.52 -11.67 -9.54
N ASP A 120 -14.51 -12.45 -9.96
CA ASP A 120 -14.49 -13.02 -11.29
C ASP A 120 -14.84 -11.92 -12.30
N HIS A 121 -14.00 -11.78 -13.32
CA HIS A 121 -14.27 -10.93 -14.46
C HIS A 121 -13.79 -11.67 -15.71
N GLU A 122 -14.73 -12.03 -16.58
CA GLU A 122 -14.49 -12.80 -17.80
C GLU A 122 -13.87 -14.19 -17.52
N GLY A 123 -14.32 -14.85 -16.44
CA GLY A 123 -13.84 -16.18 -16.07
C GLY A 123 -12.41 -16.19 -15.51
N ARG A 124 -11.86 -15.03 -15.17
CA ARG A 124 -10.53 -14.86 -14.59
C ARG A 124 -10.63 -14.09 -13.27
N ALA A 125 -9.88 -14.54 -12.28
CA ALA A 125 -9.77 -13.82 -11.01
C ALA A 125 -9.04 -12.49 -11.20
N ARG A 126 -9.69 -11.38 -10.83
CA ARG A 126 -9.16 -10.02 -10.86
C ARG A 126 -9.18 -9.39 -9.48
N LEU A 127 -8.22 -8.51 -9.22
CA LEU A 127 -8.22 -7.66 -8.04
C LEU A 127 -9.00 -6.40 -8.34
N ARG A 128 -10.02 -6.11 -7.53
CA ARG A 128 -10.83 -4.90 -7.58
C ARG A 128 -10.57 -4.02 -6.37
N TRP A 129 -10.30 -2.75 -6.60
CA TRP A 129 -10.15 -1.75 -5.55
C TRP A 129 -10.43 -0.34 -6.09
N SER A 130 -11.25 0.46 -5.39
CA SER A 130 -11.53 1.87 -5.73
C SER A 130 -11.93 2.11 -7.20
N GLY A 131 -12.65 1.17 -7.81
CA GLY A 131 -13.04 1.23 -9.23
C GLY A 131 -12.01 0.64 -10.21
N TYR A 132 -10.76 0.46 -9.80
CA TYR A 132 -9.76 -0.26 -10.59
C TYR A 132 -10.03 -1.76 -10.60
N LEU A 133 -9.73 -2.37 -11.74
CA LEU A 133 -9.58 -3.79 -11.98
C LEU A 133 -8.13 -4.05 -12.36
N ALA A 134 -7.54 -5.07 -11.75
CA ALA A 134 -6.17 -5.46 -12.01
C ALA A 134 -6.04 -6.95 -12.20
N GLU A 135 -5.06 -7.35 -12.98
CA GLU A 135 -4.70 -8.75 -13.18
C GLU A 135 -3.33 -9.08 -12.58
N PRO A 136 -3.11 -10.32 -12.15
CA PRO A 136 -1.80 -10.71 -11.67
C PRO A 136 -0.79 -10.61 -12.81
N VAL A 137 0.36 -10.01 -12.53
CA VAL A 137 1.50 -10.04 -13.46
C VAL A 137 2.14 -11.42 -13.31
N GLY A 138 2.22 -12.17 -14.41
CA GLY A 138 2.84 -13.49 -14.39
C GLY A 138 4.32 -13.36 -14.00
N ARG A 139 4.88 -14.40 -13.39
CA ARG A 139 6.33 -14.44 -13.07
C ARG A 139 7.21 -14.29 -14.32
N SER A 140 6.65 -14.60 -15.49
CA SER A 140 7.26 -14.50 -16.84
C SER A 140 7.32 -13.08 -17.40
N ASP A 141 6.48 -12.15 -16.95
CA ASP A 141 6.35 -10.82 -17.56
C ASP A 141 7.41 -9.82 -17.03
N LEU A 142 8.12 -10.17 -15.95
CA LEU A 142 9.21 -9.37 -15.39
C LEU A 142 10.50 -9.44 -16.24
N ALA A 143 10.64 -10.45 -17.10
CA ALA A 143 11.83 -10.60 -17.95
C ALA A 143 11.83 -9.65 -19.17
N GLN A 144 10.68 -9.09 -19.56
CA GLN A 144 10.58 -8.25 -20.76
C GLN A 144 10.77 -6.75 -20.50
N VAL A 145 10.71 -6.30 -19.24
CA VAL A 145 10.86 -4.87 -18.92
C VAL A 145 12.31 -4.46 -18.63
N ASP A 146 13.20 -5.41 -18.33
CA ASP A 146 14.63 -5.13 -18.12
C ASP A 146 15.42 -5.04 -19.44
N GLU A 147 14.87 -5.50 -20.57
CA GLU A 147 15.56 -5.55 -21.87
C GLU A 147 15.39 -4.27 -22.71
N LEU A 148 14.71 -3.24 -22.19
CA LEU A 148 14.49 -1.96 -22.88
C LEU A 148 15.29 -0.78 -22.29
N LEU A 149 16.18 -1.03 -21.34
CA LEU A 149 17.20 -0.06 -20.93
C LEU A 149 18.50 -0.40 -21.64
N GLU A 150 18.63 0.07 -22.88
CA GLU A 150 19.92 0.13 -23.60
C GLU A 150 20.97 0.80 -22.69
N PRO A 151 22.15 0.20 -22.50
CA PRO A 151 23.22 0.83 -21.73
C PRO A 151 23.69 2.09 -22.46
N LEU A 152 23.71 3.23 -21.73
CA LEU A 152 24.36 4.45 -22.19
C LEU A 152 25.79 4.12 -22.63
N GLU A 153 26.07 4.30 -23.91
CA GLU A 153 27.40 4.12 -24.48
C GLU A 153 28.41 4.98 -23.72
N THR A 154 29.42 4.32 -23.19
CA THR A 154 30.59 4.92 -22.56
C THR A 154 31.33 5.75 -23.61
N PHE A 155 31.27 7.07 -23.53
CA PHE A 155 32.14 7.92 -24.34
C PHE A 155 33.59 7.66 -23.97
N GLY A 156 34.33 7.15 -24.97
CA GLY A 156 35.73 6.78 -24.86
C GLY A 156 36.63 7.95 -24.48
N THR A 157 37.48 7.71 -23.51
CA THR A 157 38.80 8.33 -23.40
C THR A 157 39.70 7.79 -24.50
N ASP A 158 40.28 8.67 -25.30
CA ASP A 158 41.63 8.52 -25.84
C ASP A 158 42.09 9.83 -26.53
N PRO A 159 43.39 10.07 -26.72
CA PRO A 159 44.55 9.82 -25.84
C PRO A 159 45.26 11.12 -25.40
#